data_AF-A0A1C3EZE7-F1
#
_entry.id   AF-A0A1C3EZE7-F1
#
_cell.length_a   1.000
_cell.length_b   1.000
_cell.length_c   1.000
_cell.angle_alpha   90.00
_cell.angle_beta   90.00
_cell.angle_gamma   90.00
#
_symmetry.space_group_name_H-M   'P 1'
#
loop_
_entity.id
_entity.type
_entity.pdbx_description
1 polymer ?
#
loop_
_entity_poly.entity_id
_entity_poly.type
_entity_poly.pdbx_seq_one_letter_code
_entity_poly.pdbx_strand_id
1 'polypeptide(L)'
;MTTDRANEIGTLSPKSRLVQALSLGGRVPELKKEERMLYLGELKERVIRKLSKKQVANPSIFPEIKEALKDKRTIKMLINGDLSYKFTDKYIKLAKEVGKPFTIIHNSELKGDTGLAVISDQAIDITNIDI
;
A
#
# COMPACT_ATOMS: atom_id res chain seq x y z
N MET A 1 11.43 13.96 46.15
CA MET A 1 10.21 13.85 45.34
C MET A 1 10.26 14.91 44.25
N THR A 2 10.76 14.54 43.08
CA THR A 2 10.75 15.37 41.87
C THR A 2 10.23 14.45 40.76
N THR A 3 9.02 14.71 40.31
CA THR A 3 8.32 13.94 39.29
C THR A 3 8.95 14.18 37.92
N ASP A 4 9.58 13.15 37.38
CA ASP A 4 9.72 12.93 35.93
C ASP A 4 8.33 12.87 35.29
N ARG A 5 7.99 13.86 34.48
CA ARG A 5 6.85 13.76 33.54
C ARG A 5 7.39 13.35 32.18
N ALA A 6 7.43 12.03 32.03
CA ALA A 6 7.69 11.32 30.80
C ALA A 6 6.75 11.76 29.66
N ASN A 7 7.36 12.12 28.53
CA ASN A 7 7.18 11.41 27.26
C ASN A 7 5.79 10.79 26.98
N GLU A 8 4.83 11.61 26.53
CA GLU A 8 3.62 11.15 25.85
C GLU A 8 3.36 11.97 24.58
N ILE A 9 4.27 11.89 23.61
CA ILE A 9 3.93 12.22 22.22
C ILE A 9 3.27 10.97 21.63
N GLY A 10 2.00 10.78 22.00
CA GLY A 10 1.14 9.73 21.49
C GLY A 10 1.08 9.80 19.96
N THR A 11 1.52 8.73 19.32
CA THR A 11 1.41 8.50 17.89
C THR A 11 -0.06 8.52 17.48
N LEU A 12 -0.54 9.68 17.04
CA LEU A 12 -1.90 9.86 16.53
C LEU A 12 -2.15 8.86 15.39
N SER A 13 -3.10 7.95 15.63
CA SER A 13 -3.52 6.95 14.64
C SER A 13 -3.98 7.64 13.34
N PRO A 14 -3.80 7.01 12.17
CA PRO A 14 -4.20 7.59 10.89
C PRO A 14 -5.66 8.06 10.85
N LYS A 15 -6.54 7.37 11.58
CA LYS A 15 -7.96 7.70 11.73
C LYS A 15 -8.18 9.08 12.38
N SER A 16 -7.32 9.46 13.32
CA SER A 16 -7.40 10.75 14.03
C SER A 16 -7.01 11.94 13.15
N ARG A 17 -6.02 11.76 12.26
CA ARG A 17 -5.60 12.81 11.31
C ARG A 17 -6.67 13.11 10.26
N LEU A 18 -7.39 12.07 9.80
CA LEU A 18 -8.49 12.21 8.86
C LEU A 18 -9.64 13.03 9.48
N VAL A 19 -10.01 12.72 10.72
CA VAL A 19 -11.03 13.48 11.46
C VAL A 19 -10.59 14.94 11.66
N GLN A 20 -9.32 15.16 11.97
CA GLN A 20 -8.77 16.51 12.15
C GLN A 20 -8.78 17.34 10.85
N ALA A 21 -8.42 16.75 9.70
CA ALA A 21 -8.46 17.43 8.41
C ALA A 21 -9.90 17.79 7.98
N LEU A 22 -10.89 16.93 8.29
CA LEU A 22 -12.31 17.19 8.04
C LEU A 22 -12.83 18.37 8.86
N SER A 23 -12.46 18.43 10.14
CA SER A 23 -12.85 19.51 11.05
C SER A 23 -12.26 20.86 10.68
N LEU A 24 -11.16 20.88 9.93
CA LEU A 24 -10.48 22.09 9.44
C LEU A 24 -10.95 22.53 8.04
N GLY A 25 -12.03 21.93 7.51
CA GLY A 25 -12.59 22.30 6.20
C GLY A 25 -11.90 21.63 5.00
N GLY A 26 -11.06 20.61 5.24
CA GLY A 26 -10.43 19.83 4.18
C GLY A 26 -11.42 19.03 3.34
N ARG A 27 -11.21 19.00 2.03
CA ARG A 27 -12.07 18.31 1.06
C ARG A 27 -11.70 16.82 0.97
N VAL A 28 -12.58 15.93 1.44
CA VAL A 28 -12.48 14.45 1.28
C VAL A 28 -11.98 14.00 -0.10
N PRO A 29 -12.44 14.60 -1.23
CA PRO A 29 -11.98 14.19 -2.57
C PRO A 29 -10.48 14.39 -2.81
N GLU A 30 -9.88 15.44 -2.25
CA GLU A 30 -8.46 15.77 -2.43
C GLU A 30 -7.57 14.75 -1.69
N LEU A 31 -7.91 14.43 -0.44
CA LEU A 31 -7.22 13.39 0.35
C LEU A 31 -7.24 12.03 -0.37
N LYS A 32 -8.40 11.63 -0.89
CA LYS A 32 -8.52 10.38 -1.66
C LYS A 32 -7.69 10.41 -2.95
N LYS A 33 -7.49 11.57 -3.56
CA LYS A 33 -6.62 11.73 -4.74
C LYS A 33 -5.16 11.50 -4.37
N GLU A 34 -4.71 12.08 -3.26
CA GLU A 34 -3.35 11.91 -2.75
C GLU A 34 -3.05 10.44 -2.38
N GLU A 35 -3.99 9.76 -1.71
CA GLU A 35 -3.85 8.33 -1.43
C GLU A 35 -3.68 7.51 -2.71
N ARG A 36 -4.51 7.76 -3.73
CA ARG A 36 -4.39 7.06 -5.02
C ARG A 36 -3.02 7.27 -5.67
N MET A 37 -2.39 8.45 -5.51
CA MET A 37 -1.03 8.67 -6.01
C MET A 37 0.01 7.80 -5.27
N LEU A 38 -0.19 7.54 -3.98
CA LEU A 38 0.72 6.74 -3.15
C LEU A 38 0.55 5.22 -3.32
N TYR A 39 -0.66 4.76 -3.68
CA TYR A 39 -1.02 3.34 -3.73
C TYR A 39 -1.40 2.87 -5.14
N LEU A 40 -0.67 3.35 -6.16
CA LEU A 40 -0.78 2.88 -7.54
C LEU A 40 -2.19 3.02 -8.15
N GLY A 41 -2.93 4.06 -7.76
CA GLY A 41 -4.28 4.36 -8.24
C GLY A 41 -5.41 3.83 -7.37
N GLU A 42 -5.12 3.13 -6.27
CA GLU A 42 -6.12 2.58 -5.34
C GLU A 42 -6.18 3.33 -4.01
N LEU A 43 -7.26 3.12 -3.26
CA LEU A 43 -7.39 3.66 -1.91
C LEU A 43 -6.64 2.77 -0.91
N LYS A 44 -6.09 3.40 0.14
CA LYS A 44 -5.34 2.70 1.19
C LYS A 44 -6.16 1.57 1.82
N GLU A 45 -7.44 1.82 2.06
CA GLU A 45 -8.37 0.85 2.66
C GLU A 45 -8.56 -0.42 1.83
N ARG A 46 -8.12 -0.47 0.56
CA ARG A 46 -8.19 -1.66 -0.29
C ARG A 46 -6.86 -2.40 -0.39
N VAL A 47 -5.79 -1.85 0.20
CA VAL A 47 -4.44 -2.45 0.11
C VAL A 47 -4.30 -3.52 1.20
N ILE A 48 -4.09 -4.77 0.79
CA ILE A 48 -3.85 -5.88 1.71
C ILE A 48 -2.39 -5.87 2.17
N ARG A 49 -1.46 -5.78 1.22
CA ARG A 49 -0.02 -5.65 1.45
C ARG A 49 0.62 -4.82 0.35
N LYS A 50 1.70 -4.12 0.67
CA LYS A 50 2.54 -3.41 -0.30
C LYS A 50 4.02 -3.68 -0.08
N LEU A 51 4.79 -3.48 -1.14
CA LEU A 51 6.24 -3.41 -1.11
C LEU A 51 6.69 -2.04 -1.62
N SER A 52 7.77 -1.53 -1.03
CA SER A 52 8.53 -0.42 -1.60
C SER A 52 9.23 -0.85 -2.90
N LYS A 53 9.60 0.12 -3.75
CA LYS A 53 10.40 -0.07 -4.96
C LYS A 53 11.70 -0.83 -4.66
N LYS A 54 12.34 -0.54 -3.52
CA LYS A 54 13.56 -1.22 -3.06
C LYS A 54 13.31 -2.69 -2.71
N GLN A 55 12.20 -2.99 -2.04
CA GLN A 55 11.85 -4.37 -1.71
C GLN A 55 11.45 -5.17 -2.96
N VAL A 56 10.76 -4.55 -3.93
CA VAL A 56 10.50 -5.21 -5.21
C VAL A 56 11.80 -5.58 -5.93
N ALA A 57 12.84 -4.74 -5.82
CA ALA A 57 14.15 -5.02 -6.39
C ALA A 57 14.96 -6.11 -5.66
N ASN A 58 14.54 -6.57 -4.48
CA ASN A 58 15.17 -7.70 -3.79
C ASN A 58 15.09 -8.96 -4.68
N PRO A 59 16.16 -9.76 -4.83
CA PRO A 59 16.10 -11.00 -5.61
C PRO A 59 15.02 -11.98 -5.15
N SER A 60 14.75 -12.03 -3.84
CA SER A 60 13.79 -12.93 -3.23
C SER A 60 12.37 -12.36 -3.22
N ILE A 61 11.38 -13.25 -3.27
CA ILE A 61 9.98 -12.91 -3.06
C ILE A 61 9.70 -12.89 -1.56
N PHE A 62 9.05 -11.83 -1.08
CA PHE A 62 8.53 -11.77 0.29
C PHE A 62 7.33 -12.71 0.45
N PRO A 63 7.38 -13.69 1.38
CA PRO A 63 6.30 -14.66 1.59
C PRO A 63 4.93 -14.01 1.83
N GLU A 64 4.90 -12.86 2.50
CA GLU A 64 3.70 -12.08 2.80
C GLU A 64 2.94 -11.66 1.54
N ILE A 65 3.64 -11.44 0.42
CA ILE A 65 3.00 -11.15 -0.88
C ILE A 65 2.37 -12.39 -1.46
N LYS A 66 3.03 -13.55 -1.35
CA LYS A 66 2.46 -14.83 -1.79
C LYS A 66 1.20 -15.18 -1.00
N GLU A 67 1.23 -14.99 0.32
CA GLU A 67 0.05 -15.24 1.16
C GLU A 67 -1.06 -14.22 0.93
N ALA A 68 -0.72 -12.93 0.74
CA ALA A 68 -1.70 -11.91 0.37
C ALA A 68 -2.38 -12.22 -0.98
N LEU A 69 -1.64 -12.73 -1.97
CA LEU A 69 -2.23 -13.11 -3.26
C LEU A 69 -3.20 -14.28 -3.16
N LYS A 70 -2.99 -15.21 -2.23
CA LYS A 70 -3.90 -16.33 -1.99
C LYS A 70 -5.15 -15.94 -1.19
N ASP A 71 -5.16 -14.76 -0.56
CA ASP A 71 -6.33 -14.26 0.16
C ASP A 71 -7.54 -14.20 -0.79
N LYS A 72 -8.68 -14.71 -0.33
CA LYS A 72 -9.92 -14.74 -1.10
C LYS A 72 -10.42 -13.35 -1.47
N ARG A 73 -10.09 -12.35 -0.64
CA ARG A 73 -10.43 -10.94 -0.85
C ARG A 73 -9.60 -10.28 -1.94
N THR A 74 -8.46 -10.89 -2.33
CA THR A 74 -7.57 -10.32 -3.35
C THR A 74 -8.19 -10.45 -4.74
N ILE A 75 -8.31 -9.32 -5.43
CA ILE A 75 -8.79 -9.26 -6.81
C ILE A 75 -7.68 -9.07 -7.84
N LYS A 76 -6.60 -8.36 -7.48
CA LYS A 76 -5.49 -8.09 -8.40
C LYS A 76 -4.23 -7.65 -7.66
N MET A 77 -3.12 -7.71 -8.36
CA MET A 77 -1.86 -7.08 -7.96
C MET A 77 -1.53 -5.90 -8.87
N LEU A 78 -1.14 -4.78 -8.28
CA LEU A 78 -0.66 -3.61 -9.01
C LEU A 78 0.85 -3.54 -8.91
N ILE A 79 1.51 -3.24 -10.02
CA ILE A 79 2.96 -3.12 -10.12
C ILE A 79 3.30 -1.75 -10.68
N ASN A 80 4.24 -1.05 -10.05
CA ASN A 80 4.75 0.21 -10.55
C ASN A 80 5.55 -0.02 -11.85
N GLY A 81 5.09 0.58 -12.95
CA GLY A 81 5.68 0.41 -14.28
C GLY A 81 7.04 1.10 -14.47
N ASP A 82 7.47 1.96 -13.55
CA ASP A 82 8.81 2.57 -13.59
C ASP A 82 9.91 1.58 -13.19
N LEU A 83 9.53 0.45 -12.57
CA LEU A 83 10.48 -0.59 -12.18
C LEU A 83 10.87 -1.44 -13.38
N SER A 84 12.17 -1.67 -13.54
CA SER A 84 12.71 -2.55 -14.57
C SER A 84 12.10 -3.96 -14.48
N TYR A 85 11.77 -4.53 -15.62
CA TYR A 85 11.16 -5.86 -15.72
C TYR A 85 11.94 -6.95 -14.96
N LYS A 86 13.27 -6.87 -14.93
CA LYS A 86 14.13 -7.81 -14.18
C LYS A 86 13.83 -7.90 -12.68
N PHE A 87 13.16 -6.89 -12.12
CA PHE A 87 12.77 -6.87 -10.71
C PHE A 87 11.33 -7.33 -10.52
N THR A 88 10.45 -7.08 -11.49
CA THR A 88 9.01 -7.30 -11.39
C THR A 88 8.57 -8.65 -11.98
N ASP A 89 9.36 -9.27 -12.86
CA ASP A 89 9.03 -10.53 -13.54
C ASP A 89 8.70 -11.67 -12.56
N LYS A 90 9.43 -11.76 -11.44
CA LYS A 90 9.18 -12.76 -10.39
C LYS A 90 7.80 -12.62 -9.75
N TYR A 91 7.30 -11.40 -9.59
CA TYR A 91 5.96 -11.15 -9.07
C TYR A 91 4.90 -11.40 -10.15
N ILE A 92 5.18 -11.05 -11.41
CA ILE A 92 4.29 -11.38 -12.54
C ILE A 92 4.10 -12.90 -12.66
N LYS A 93 5.19 -13.67 -12.57
CA LYS A 93 5.16 -15.13 -12.54
C LYS A 93 4.36 -15.65 -11.35
N LEU A 94 4.63 -15.14 -10.15
CA LEU A 94 3.89 -15.50 -8.95
C LEU A 94 2.37 -15.26 -9.10
N ALA A 95 1.95 -14.10 -9.61
CA ALA A 95 0.54 -13.78 -9.82
C ALA A 95 -0.12 -14.76 -10.80
N LYS A 96 0.58 -15.11 -11.90
CA LYS A 96 0.11 -16.12 -12.86
C LYS A 96 0.00 -17.51 -12.22
N GLU A 97 1.00 -17.92 -11.45
CA GLU A 97 1.03 -19.22 -10.75
C GLU A 97 -0.16 -19.38 -9.79
N VAL A 98 -0.52 -18.32 -9.07
CA VAL A 98 -1.66 -18.33 -8.13
C VAL A 98 -2.99 -17.95 -8.80
N GLY A 99 -3.02 -17.76 -10.12
CA GLY A 99 -4.22 -17.45 -10.88
C GLY A 99 -4.84 -16.07 -10.57
N LYS A 100 -4.04 -15.10 -10.12
CA LYS A 100 -4.50 -13.74 -9.82
C LYS A 100 -4.12 -12.76 -10.93
N PRO A 101 -5.06 -11.90 -11.36
CA PRO A 101 -4.75 -10.82 -12.29
C PRO A 101 -3.69 -9.87 -11.75
N PHE A 102 -2.92 -9.27 -12.66
CA PHE A 102 -2.03 -8.17 -12.33
C PHE A 102 -2.16 -7.03 -13.34
N THR A 103 -1.76 -5.83 -12.94
CA THR A 103 -1.75 -4.64 -13.80
C THR A 103 -0.45 -3.87 -13.57
N ILE A 104 0.21 -3.49 -14.64
CA ILE A 104 1.37 -2.60 -14.60
C ILE A 104 0.85 -1.17 -14.77
N ILE A 105 1.16 -0.30 -13.81
CA ILE A 105 0.67 1.07 -13.78
C ILE A 105 1.80 2.01 -14.23
N HIS A 106 1.59 2.67 -15.36
CA HIS A 106 2.44 3.75 -15.85
C HIS A 106 1.69 5.07 -15.64
N ASN A 107 2.08 5.82 -14.62
CA ASN A 107 1.49 7.13 -14.33
C ASN A 107 2.54 8.02 -13.66
N SER A 108 2.85 9.15 -14.30
CA SER A 108 3.84 10.13 -13.83
C SER A 108 3.39 10.91 -12.59
N GLU A 109 2.09 10.90 -12.27
CA GLU A 109 1.55 11.51 -11.05
C GLU A 109 1.73 10.62 -9.81
N LEU A 110 2.17 9.36 -9.96
CA LEU A 110 2.43 8.49 -8.83
C LEU A 110 3.49 9.10 -7.91
N LYS A 111 3.24 9.01 -6.61
CA LYS A 111 4.09 9.54 -5.55
C LYS A 111 4.53 8.42 -4.61
N GLY A 112 5.54 8.72 -3.81
CA GLY A 112 6.04 7.81 -2.79
C GLY A 112 6.86 6.66 -3.37
N ASP A 113 7.01 5.61 -2.57
CA ASP A 113 7.94 4.52 -2.83
C ASP A 113 7.24 3.20 -3.14
N THR A 114 5.91 3.15 -3.25
CA THR A 114 5.18 1.91 -3.55
C THR A 114 5.60 1.35 -4.90
N GLY A 115 6.18 0.15 -4.87
CA GLY A 115 6.58 -0.60 -6.05
C GLY A 115 5.57 -1.67 -6.46
N LEU A 116 4.82 -2.21 -5.49
CA LEU A 116 3.83 -3.26 -5.70
C LEU A 116 2.77 -3.18 -4.60
N ALA A 117 1.50 -3.41 -4.94
CA ALA A 117 0.39 -3.47 -3.99
C ALA A 117 -0.56 -4.63 -4.34
N VAL A 118 -0.98 -5.39 -3.34
CA VAL A 118 -2.02 -6.42 -3.46
C VAL A 118 -3.35 -5.82 -3.02
N ILE A 119 -4.38 -5.92 -3.87
CA ILE A 119 -5.61 -5.13 -3.75
C ILE A 119 -6.81 -6.03 -3.51
N SER A 120 -7.68 -5.60 -2.59
CA SER A 120 -8.99 -6.18 -2.30
C SER A 120 -10.12 -5.50 -3.08
N ASP A 121 -11.23 -6.21 -3.28
CA ASP A 121 -12.48 -5.63 -3.79
C ASP A 121 -13.17 -4.69 -2.81
N GLN A 122 -13.08 -4.99 -1.51
CA GLN A 122 -13.72 -4.22 -0.45
C GLN A 122 -12.71 -3.44 0.39
N ALA A 123 -13.21 -2.46 1.13
CA ALA A 123 -12.45 -1.83 2.20
C ALA A 123 -12.15 -2.88 3.30
N ILE A 124 -10.91 -2.91 3.75
CA ILE A 124 -10.39 -3.81 4.77
C ILE A 124 -9.79 -3.00 5.92
N ASP A 125 -10.06 -3.42 7.15
CA ASP A 125 -9.49 -2.79 8.35
C ASP A 125 -8.11 -3.42 8.66
N ILE A 126 -7.16 -3.24 7.72
CA ILE A 126 -5.77 -3.68 7.91
C ILE A 126 -4.92 -2.48 8.31
N THR A 127 -4.43 -2.51 9.56
CA THR A 127 -3.61 -1.43 10.12
C THR A 127 -2.16 -1.48 9.61
N ASN A 128 -1.61 -2.68 9.36
CA ASN A 128 -0.26 -2.87 8.83
C ASN A 128 -0.29 -3.48 7.43
N ILE A 129 0.00 -2.65 6.43
CA ILE A 129 0.08 -3.04 5.02
C ILE A 129 1.53 -3.14 4.53
N ASP A 130 2.49 -2.65 5.31
CA ASP A 130 3.91 -2.65 4.99
C ASP A 130 4.57 -3.96 5.45
N ILE A 131 5.60 -4.37 4.71
CA ILE A 131 6.46 -5.53 5.00
C ILE A 131 7.83 -5.03 5.41
#